data_AF-A0A2T5BTE8-F1
#
_entry.id   AF-A0A2T5BTE8-F1
#
_cell.length_a   1.000
_cell.length_b   1.000
_cell.length_c   1.000
_cell.angle_alpha   90.00
_cell.angle_beta   90.00
_cell.angle_gamma   90.00
#
_symmetry.space_group_name_H-M   'P 1'
#
loop_
_entity.id
_entity.type
_entity.pdbx_description
1 polymer ?
#
loop_
_entity_poly.entity_id
_entity_poly.type
_entity_poly.pdbx_seq_one_letter_code
_entity_poly.pdbx_strand_id
1 'polypeptide(L)' 'MAVVHTNISGGHTPLLNTVVERLARMMENHPRMRQIDHLNHTTDAELAARGLTRKDVVRHIFRDRYMV' A
#
# COMPACT_ATOMS: atom_id res chain seq x y z
N MET A 1 33.31 -12.06 15.21
CA MET A 1 32.32 -11.34 14.38
C MET A 1 31.84 -12.31 13.32
N ALA A 2 30.60 -12.78 13.40
CA ALA A 2 30.04 -13.67 12.38
C ALA A 2 29.41 -12.81 11.27
N VAL A 3 29.99 -12.85 10.08
CA VAL A 3 29.40 -12.23 8.89
C VAL A 3 28.33 -13.17 8.38
N VAL A 4 27.06 -12.78 8.56
CA VAL A 4 25.93 -13.55 8.03
C VAL A 4 25.87 -13.32 6.52
N HIS A 5 26.33 -14.30 5.75
CA HIS A 5 26.05 -14.40 4.33
C HIS A 5 24.65 -14.98 4.16
N THR A 6 23.65 -14.16 3.86
CA THR A 6 22.35 -14.64 3.39
C THR A 6 22.47 -15.02 1.91
N ASN A 7 22.97 -16.21 1.63
CA ASN A 7 22.87 -16.79 0.30
C ASN A 7 21.43 -17.28 0.08
N ILE A 8 20.58 -16.45 -0.52
CA ILE A 8 19.25 -16.87 -0.98
C ILE A 8 19.44 -17.65 -2.28
N SER A 9 19.91 -18.89 -2.16
CA SER A 9 19.86 -19.88 -3.25
C SER A 9 18.47 -20.52 -3.25
N GLY A 10 17.50 -19.88 -3.91
CA GLY A 10 16.14 -20.40 -4.09
C GLY A 10 15.81 -20.47 -5.58
N GLY A 11 15.58 -21.68 -6.08
CA GLY A 11 15.40 -21.99 -7.49
C GLY A 11 14.31 -21.18 -8.20
N HIS A 12 14.54 -20.95 -9.48
CA HIS A 12 13.65 -20.26 -10.40
C HIS A 12 12.27 -20.96 -10.50
N THR A 13 11.25 -20.39 -9.85
CA THR A 13 9.84 -20.63 -10.22
C THR A 13 9.31 -19.42 -10.99
N PRO A 14 9.56 -19.32 -12.32
CA PRO A 14 9.12 -18.19 -13.15
C PRO A 14 7.59 -17.97 -13.12
N LEU A 15 6.82 -19.03 -12.83
CA LEU A 15 5.37 -18.95 -12.63
C LEU A 15 4.95 -18.17 -11.38
N LEU A 16 5.70 -18.28 -10.26
CA LEU A 16 5.36 -17.55 -9.04
C LEU A 16 5.69 -16.06 -9.17
N ASN A 17 6.82 -15.72 -9.80
CA ASN A 17 7.18 -14.32 -10.04
C ASN A 17 6.15 -13.60 -10.92
N THR A 18 5.70 -14.23 -12.00
CA THR A 18 4.73 -13.62 -12.93
C THR A 18 3.34 -13.43 -12.30
N VAL A 19 2.92 -14.32 -11.41
CA VAL A 19 1.66 -14.17 -10.66
C VAL A 19 1.77 -13.05 -9.64
N VAL A 20 2.86 -12.98 -8.88
CA VAL A 20 3.10 -11.89 -7.91
C VAL A 20 3.17 -10.53 -8.61
N GLU A 21 3.87 -10.42 -9.74
CA GLU A 21 3.92 -9.20 -10.53
C GLU A 21 2.53 -8.79 -11.05
N ARG A 22 1.70 -9.75 -11.49
CA ARG A 22 0.32 -9.46 -11.90
C ARG A 22 -0.53 -8.95 -10.75
N LEU A 23 -0.42 -9.56 -9.57
CA LEU A 23 -1.13 -9.12 -8.37
C LEU A 23 -0.67 -7.72 -7.94
N ALA A 24 0.63 -7.44 -7.98
CA ALA A 24 1.19 -6.13 -7.68
C ALA A 24 0.63 -5.05 -8.64
N ARG A 25 0.66 -5.29 -9.96
CA ARG A 25 0.08 -4.37 -10.95
C ARG A 25 -1.43 -4.18 -10.79
N MET A 26 -2.14 -5.21 -10.35
CA MET A 26 -3.58 -5.11 -10.06
C MET A 26 -3.83 -4.24 -8.82
N MET A 27 -2.97 -4.31 -7.81
CA MET A 27 -3.03 -3.46 -6.63
C MET A 27 -2.61 -2.01 -6.90
N GLU A 28 -1.55 -1.78 -7.68
CA GLU A 28 -1.09 -0.44 -8.12
C GLU A 28 -2.19 0.30 -8.90
N ASN A 29 -2.91 -0.42 -9.76
CA ASN A 29 -4.01 0.14 -10.53
C ASN A 29 -5.33 0.26 -9.74
N HIS A 30 -5.37 -0.19 -8.48
CA HIS A 30 -6.58 -0.13 -7.68
C HIS A 30 -6.92 1.35 -7.39
N PRO A 31 -8.14 1.84 -7.70
CA PRO A 31 -8.52 3.26 -7.54
C PRO A 31 -8.25 3.84 -6.13
N ARG A 32 -8.47 3.01 -5.09
CA ARG A 32 -8.15 3.34 -3.70
C ARG A 32 -6.65 3.54 -3.41
N MET A 33 -5.76 2.86 -4.13
CA MET A 33 -4.31 3.06 -3.92
C MET A 33 -3.94 4.51 -4.24
N ARG A 34 -4.46 5.07 -5.34
CA ARG A 34 -4.27 6.49 -5.67
C ARG A 34 -4.80 7.44 -4.59
N GLN A 35 -5.92 7.10 -3.95
CA GLN A 35 -6.48 7.92 -2.86
C GLN A 35 -5.61 7.85 -1.59
N ILE A 36 -5.06 6.67 -1.30
CA ILE A 36 -4.10 6.48 -0.20
C ILE A 36 -2.77 7.19 -0.49
N ASP A 37 -2.25 7.12 -1.71
CA ASP A 37 -1.03 7.83 -2.10
C ASP A 37 -1.22 9.35 -1.98
N HIS A 38 -2.36 9.87 -2.43
CA HIS A 38 -2.70 11.28 -2.24
C HIS A 38 -2.78 11.64 -0.75
N LEU A 39 -3.38 10.77 0.08
CA LEU A 39 -3.41 10.96 1.52
C LEU A 39 -2.00 10.94 2.13
N ASN A 40 -1.12 10.04 1.69
CA ASN A 40 0.26 9.91 2.19
C ASN A 40 1.13 11.14 1.83
N HIS A 41 0.86 11.77 0.68
CA HIS A 41 1.52 13.02 0.30
C HIS A 41 0.94 14.26 0.97
N THR A 42 -0.19 14.16 1.67
CA THR A 42 -0.75 15.27 2.45
C THR A 42 -0.17 15.23 3.87
N THR A 43 0.14 16.36 4.49
CA THR A 43 0.59 16.39 5.89
C THR A 43 -0.58 16.43 6.87
N ASP A 44 -0.37 16.05 8.13
CA ASP A 44 -1.40 16.14 9.17
C ASP A 44 -1.82 17.59 9.43
N ALA A 45 -0.90 18.56 9.30
CA ALA A 45 -1.20 19.99 9.44
C ALA A 45 -2.13 20.50 8.33
N GLU A 46 -1.91 20.06 7.09
CA GLU A 46 -2.79 20.39 5.96
C GLU A 46 -4.17 19.75 6.10
N LEU A 47 -4.24 18.53 6.62
CA LEU A 47 -5.52 17.90 6.95
C LEU A 47 -6.24 18.69 8.05
N ALA A 48 -5.54 19.07 9.12
CA ALA A 48 -6.10 19.86 10.21
C ALA A 48 -6.58 21.24 9.74
N ALA A 49 -5.85 21.89 8.84
CA ALA A 49 -6.26 23.15 8.22
C ALA A 49 -7.57 23.01 7.42
N ARG A 50 -7.89 21.80 6.92
CA ARG A 50 -9.15 21.46 6.26
C ARG A 50 -10.21 20.93 7.24
N GLY A 51 -9.92 20.90 8.55
CA GLY A 51 -10.80 20.34 9.58
C GLY A 51 -10.96 18.82 9.51
N LEU A 52 -10.01 18.11 8.89
CA LEU A 52 -10.05 16.66 8.71
C LEU A 52 -8.98 15.98 9.57
N THR A 53 -9.29 14.78 10.06
CA THR A 53 -8.26 13.88 10.60
C THR A 53 -7.86 12.84 9.56
N ARG A 54 -6.63 12.32 9.66
CA ARG A 54 -6.17 11.21 8.81
C ARG A 54 -7.11 10.00 8.88
N LYS A 55 -7.64 9.72 10.08
CA LYS A 55 -8.61 8.65 10.32
C LYS A 55 -9.92 8.85 9.54
N ASP A 56 -10.43 10.08 9.48
CA ASP A 56 -11.67 10.38 8.75
C ASP A 56 -11.51 10.18 7.24
N VAL A 57 -10.36 10.58 6.70
CA VAL A 57 -10.06 10.38 5.28
C VAL A 57 -9.92 8.89 4.96
N VAL A 58 -9.22 8.11 5.79
CA VAL A 58 -9.14 6.65 5.62
C VAL A 58 -10.53 6.01 5.69
N ARG A 59 -11.37 6.42 6.65
CA ARG A 59 -12.75 5.94 6.76
C ARG A 59 -13.54 6.24 5.49
N HIS A 60 -13.36 7.42 4.90
CA HIS A 60 -14.00 7.80 3.65
C HIS A 60 -13.53 6.92 2.47
N ILE A 61 -12.23 6.66 2.36
CA ILE A 61 -11.62 5.84 1.29
C ILE A 61 -12.16 4.40 1.31
N PHE A 62 -12.44 3.86 2.50
CA PHE A 62 -12.91 2.47 2.67
C PHE A 62 -14.37 2.35 3.14
N ARG A 63 -15.18 3.40 2.97
CA ARG A 63 -16.60 3.40 3.38
C ARG A 63 -17.40 2.26 2.76
N ASP A 64 -16.98 1.79 1.59
CA ASP A 64 -17.59 0.71 0.82
C ASP A 64 -17.30 -0.68 1.38
N ARG A 65 -16.30 -0.84 2.26
CA ARG A 65 -15.84 -2.16 2.74
C ARG A 65 -15.90 -2.39 4.24
N TYR A 66 -15.91 -1.34 5.06
CA TYR A 66 -15.83 -1.48 6.52
C TYR A 66 -16.92 -0.71 7.29
N MET A 67 -18.12 -0.56 6.72
CA MET A 67 -19.26 -0.03 7.45
C MET A 67 -20.09 -1.18 8.04
N VAL A 68 -19.83 -1.50 9.31
CA VAL A 68 -20.77 -2.12 10.27
C VAL A 68 -20.83 -1.21 11.48
#